data_AF-A0A4Q9GN63-F1
#
_entry.id   AF-A0A4Q9GN63-F1
#
_cell.length_a   1.000
_cell.length_b   1.000
_cell.length_c   1.000
_cell.angle_alpha   90.00
_cell.angle_beta   90.00
_cell.angle_gamma   90.00
#
_symmetry.space_group_name_H-M   'P 1'
#
loop_
_entity.id
_entity.type
_entity.pdbx_description
1 polymer ?
#
loop_
_entity_poly.entity_id
_entity_poly.type
_entity_poly.pdbx_seq_one_letter_code
_entity_poly.pdbx_strand_id
1 'polypeptide(L)' 'MKDLAPEEQFTLELVAAGGEHTVVDHVALQRLETIGLVELSNEGWDVTPLGACVVDRAA' A
#
# COMPACT_ATOMS: atom_id res chain seq x y z
N MET A 1 -4.24 16.90 1.41
CA MET A 1 -3.59 15.58 1.40
C MET A 1 -2.76 15.54 0.13
N LYS A 2 -1.48 15.20 0.22
CA LYS A 2 -0.65 15.07 -0.99
C LYS A 2 -1.18 13.85 -1.73
N ASP A 3 -1.55 14.00 -3.00
CA ASP A 3 -2.01 12.86 -3.80
C ASP A 3 -0.88 11.82 -3.89
N LEU A 4 -1.23 10.54 -3.77
CA LEU A 4 -0.29 9.43 -3.95
C LEU A 4 0.22 9.45 -5.39
N ALA A 5 1.49 9.10 -5.58
CA ALA A 5 1.99 8.85 -6.93
C ALA A 5 1.27 7.63 -7.54
N PRO A 6 1.12 7.55 -8.87
CA PRO A 6 0.48 6.41 -9.52
C PRO A 6 1.08 5.06 -9.11
N GLU A 7 2.39 5.00 -8.90
CA GLU A 7 3.12 3.80 -8.48
C GLU A 7 2.80 3.42 -7.02
N GLU A 8 2.62 4.43 -6.15
CA GLU A 8 2.24 4.24 -4.74
C GLU A 8 0.79 3.78 -4.64
N GLN A 9 -0.12 4.33 -5.45
CA GLN A 9 -1.51 3.90 -5.54
C GLN A 9 -1.61 2.44 -6.02
N PHE A 10 -0.93 2.11 -7.12
CA PHE A 10 -0.91 0.75 -7.67
C PHE A 10 -0.33 -0.26 -6.67
N THR A 11 0.74 0.12 -5.97
CA THR A 11 1.34 -0.70 -4.91
C THR A 11 0.36 -0.95 -3.77
N LEU A 12 -0.34 0.09 -3.29
CA LEU A 12 -1.32 -0.03 -2.22
C LEU A 12 -2.46 -0.98 -2.60
N GLU A 13 -2.96 -0.88 -3.83
CA GLU A 13 -4.01 -1.76 -4.37
C GLU A 13 -3.56 -3.22 -4.49
N LEU A 14 -2.32 -3.45 -4.91
CA LEU A 14 -1.73 -4.79 -4.98
C LEU A 14 -1.65 -5.46 -3.60
N VAL A 15 -1.18 -4.71 -2.60
CA VAL A 15 -1.10 -5.22 -1.22
C VAL A 15 -2.52 -5.47 -0.68
N ALA A 16 -3.47 -4.56 -0.93
CA ALA A 16 -4.86 -4.72 -0.51
C ALA A 16 -5.54 -5.95 -1.13
N ALA A 17 -5.19 -6.30 -2.36
CA ALA A 17 -5.69 -7.48 -3.06
C ALA A 17 -5.05 -8.80 -2.58
N GLY A 18 -4.07 -8.75 -1.67
CA GLY A 18 -3.30 -9.92 -1.24
C GLY A 18 -2.40 -10.46 -2.35
N GLY A 19 -1.95 -9.59 -3.27
CA GLY A 19 -1.05 -9.97 -4.36
C GLY A 19 0.31 -10.44 -3.84
N GLU A 20 0.94 -11.38 -4.57
CA GLU A 20 2.28 -11.86 -4.24
C GLU A 20 3.27 -10.68 -4.15
N HIS A 21 3.94 -10.56 -3.00
CA HIS A 21 4.87 -9.46 -2.68
C HIS A 21 6.07 -9.34 -3.63
N THR A 22 6.25 -10.32 -4.52
CA THR A 22 7.36 -10.43 -5.49
C THR A 22 7.34 -9.38 -6.61
N VAL A 23 6.21 -8.70 -6.84
CA VAL A 23 6.07 -7.70 -7.93
C VAL A 23 6.02 -6.26 -7.39
N VAL A 24 6.06 -6.09 -6.07
CA VAL A 24 5.82 -4.79 -5.45
C VAL A 24 7.09 -3.94 -5.39
N ASP A 25 7.00 -2.67 -5.81
CA ASP A 25 8.11 -1.72 -5.73
C ASP A 25 8.43 -1.42 -4.26
N HIS A 26 9.65 -1.77 -3.84
CA HIS A 26 10.08 -1.60 -2.45
C HIS A 26 10.17 -0.13 -2.02
N VAL A 27 10.46 0.80 -2.94
CA VAL A 27 10.50 2.24 -2.66
C VAL A 27 9.09 2.76 -2.42
N ALA A 28 8.11 2.32 -3.21
CA ALA A 28 6.71 2.67 -3.00
C ALA A 28 6.19 2.13 -1.67
N LEU A 29 6.51 0.87 -1.32
CA LEU A 29 6.16 0.27 -0.03
C LEU A 29 6.69 1.06 1.16
N GLN A 30 7.99 1.40 1.17
CA GLN A 30 8.57 2.17 2.28
C GLN A 30 7.92 3.54 2.43
N ARG A 31 7.52 4.17 1.32
CA ARG A 31 6.82 5.45 1.37
C ARG A 31 5.42 5.30 1.93
N LEU A 32 4.67 4.31 1.49
CA LEU A 32 3.33 3.99 2.00
C LEU A 32 3.37 3.63 3.50
N GLU A 33 4.42 2.93 3.94
CA GLU A 33 4.66 2.62 5.35
C GLU A 33 4.94 3.89 6.15
N THR A 34 5.79 4.77 5.63
CA THR A 34 6.14 6.05 6.27
C THR A 34 4.91 6.95 6.50
N ILE A 35 3.91 6.87 5.61
CA ILE A 35 2.65 7.61 5.74
C ILE A 35 1.54 6.80 6.44
N GLY A 36 1.82 5.57 6.86
CA GLY A 36 0.93 4.73 7.65
C GLY A 36 -0.22 4.08 6.87
N LEU A 37 -0.09 3.92 5.54
CA LEU A 37 -1.10 3.22 4.72
C LEU A 37 -0.86 1.71 4.63
N VAL A 38 0.37 1.26 4.82
CA VAL A 38 0.73 -0.16 4.92
C VAL A 38 1.62 -0.37 6.14
N GLU A 39 1.71 -1.61 6.60
CA GLU A 39 2.60 -2.03 7.69
C GLU A 39 3.27 -3.35 7.35
N LEU A 40 4.49 -3.55 7.85
CA LEU A 40 5.22 -4.81 7.71
C LEU A 40 4.91 -5.72 8.92
N SER A 41 4.17 -6.80 8.66
CA SER A 41 3.87 -7.87 9.61
C SER A 41 4.84 -9.04 9.46
N ASN A 42 4.72 -10.06 10.32
CA ASN A 42 5.53 -11.28 10.23
C ASN A 42 5.21 -12.13 8.98
N GLU A 43 4.05 -11.91 8.37
CA GLU A 43 3.58 -12.64 7.17
C GLU A 43 3.85 -11.85 5.88
N GLY A 44 4.22 -10.56 6.02
CA GLY A 44 4.67 -9.68 4.96
C GLY A 44 4.01 -8.32 5.05
N TRP A 45 3.67 -7.71 3.92
CA TRP A 45 3.06 -6.38 3.91
C TRP A 45 1.54 -6.48 4.04
N ASP A 46 0.98 -5.73 4.99
CA ASP A 46 -0.45 -5.62 5.22
C ASP A 46 -0.92 -4.18 5.01
N VAL A 47 -2.17 -4.02 4.59
CA VAL A 47 -2.80 -2.70 4.46
C VAL A 47 -3.42 -2.27 5.78
N THR A 48 -3.09 -1.07 6.23
CA THR A 48 -3.67 -0.53 7.47
C THR A 48 -5.12 -0.09 7.25
N PRO A 49 -5.91 0.15 8.30
CA PRO A 49 -7.25 0.71 8.15
C PRO A 49 -7.30 2.05 7.39
N LEU A 50 -6.22 2.84 7.45
CA LEU A 50 -6.11 4.08 6.68
C LEU A 50 -5.86 3.80 5.21
N GLY A 51 -4.97 2.84 4.90
CA GLY A 51 -4.74 2.39 3.52
C GLY A 51 -6.00 1.83 2.87
N ALA A 52 -6.78 1.02 3.60
CA ALA A 52 -8.03 0.47 3.11
C ALA A 52 -9.05 1.57 2.75
N CYS A 53 -9.19 2.60 3.58
CA CYS A 53 -10.02 3.76 3.27
C CYS A 53 -9.57 4.54 2.02
N VAL A 54 -8.27 4.54 1.71
CA VAL A 54 -7.73 5.17 0.49
C VAL A 54 -8.06 4.34 -0.74
N VAL A 55 -7.91 3.01 -0.65
CA VAL A 55 -8.28 2.07 -1.73
C VAL A 55 -9.78 2.12 -2.03
N ASP A 56 -10.63 2.05 -1.01
CA ASP A 56 -12.10 2.11 -1.16
C ASP A 56 -12.59 3.42 -1.80
N ARG A 57 -11.82 4.50 -1.65
CA ARG A 57 -12.14 5.81 -2.24
C ARG A 57 -11.69 5.93 -3.71
N ALA A 58 -10.77 5.08 -4.14
CA ALA A 58 -10.25 5.06 -5.51
C ALA A 58 -11.07 4.14 -6.43
N ALA A 59 -11.86 3.20 -5.87
CA ALA A 59 -12.79 2.33 -6.57
C ALA A 59 -14.11 3.03 -6.97
#